data_AF-A0A327WDA6-F1
#
_entry.id   AF-A0A327WDA6-F1
#
_cell.length_a   1.000
_cell.length_b   1.000
_cell.length_c   1.000
_cell.angle_alpha   90.00
_cell.angle_beta   90.00
_cell.angle_gamma   90.00
#
_symmetry.space_group_name_H-M   'P 1'
#
loop_
_entity.id
_entity.type
_entity.pdbx_description
1 polymer ?
#
loop_
_entity_poly.entity_id
_entity_poly.type
_entity_poly.pdbx_seq_one_letter_code
_entity_poly.pdbx_strand_id
1 'polypeptide(L)'
;MSLKLFSSNNLLLLSCALLVTSCNIAGECNSEITARISNPNKTIQAILEETDCGATTSTSYGICLVEGSLPTVGYKPENTILGSRRYPRMQWKTNDTLCIHGADTTNGYTMKTHLLLKNLNKEVTIIYTN
;
A
#
# COMPACT_ATOMS: atom_id res chain seq x y z
N MET A 1 39.11 41.47 -47.41
CA MET A 1 39.30 40.28 -46.55
C MET A 1 37.97 39.99 -45.87
N SER A 2 37.39 38.83 -46.17
CA SER A 2 36.16 38.28 -45.56
C SER A 2 36.31 38.12 -44.04
N LEU A 3 35.24 38.31 -43.27
CA LEU A 3 34.43 37.21 -42.71
C LEU A 3 33.26 37.75 -41.87
N LYS A 4 32.08 37.15 -42.09
CA LYS A 4 30.87 37.23 -41.27
C LYS A 4 31.10 36.53 -39.92
N LEU A 5 30.39 36.93 -38.86
CA LEU A 5 29.81 35.96 -37.92
C LEU A 5 28.54 36.51 -37.26
N PHE A 6 27.43 35.81 -37.53
CA PHE A 6 26.18 35.83 -36.76
C PHE A 6 26.42 35.21 -35.38
N SER A 7 25.49 35.45 -34.45
CA SER A 7 24.73 34.38 -33.74
C SER A 7 24.59 34.62 -32.23
N SER A 8 23.34 34.88 -31.85
CA SER A 8 22.60 34.24 -30.74
C SER A 8 22.99 34.55 -29.29
N ASN A 9 22.02 35.05 -28.50
CA ASN A 9 21.09 34.18 -27.78
C ASN A 9 20.21 34.98 -26.81
N ASN A 10 18.90 34.77 -26.93
CA ASN A 10 17.89 35.09 -25.92
C ASN A 10 18.27 34.44 -24.58
N LEU A 11 18.42 35.24 -23.52
CA LEU A 11 18.49 34.72 -22.16
C LEU A 11 17.31 35.25 -21.33
N LEU A 12 16.25 34.45 -21.35
CA LEU A 12 15.36 34.11 -20.24
C LEU A 12 15.60 34.90 -18.94
N LEU A 13 14.73 35.88 -18.67
CA LEU A 13 14.34 36.22 -17.30
C LEU A 13 12.83 36.01 -17.20
N LEU A 14 12.46 34.73 -17.11
CA LEU A 14 11.12 34.28 -16.78
C LEU A 14 10.93 34.58 -15.29
N SER A 15 10.30 35.72 -15.01
CA SER A 15 9.95 36.21 -13.69
C SER A 15 9.23 35.12 -12.88
N CYS A 16 9.73 34.89 -11.67
CA CYS A 16 9.21 33.95 -10.68
C CYS A 16 7.68 33.96 -10.63
N ALA A 17 7.08 32.87 -11.10
CA ALA A 17 5.70 32.54 -10.79
C ALA A 17 5.60 32.32 -9.26
N LEU A 18 4.95 33.28 -8.60
CA LEU A 18 4.31 33.10 -7.30
C LEU A 18 3.30 31.96 -7.44
N LEU A 19 3.73 30.73 -7.17
CA LEU A 19 2.83 29.63 -6.90
C LEU A 19 2.30 29.83 -5.49
N VAL A 20 1.11 30.42 -5.44
CA VAL A 20 0.21 30.41 -4.30
C VAL A 20 0.12 28.98 -3.82
N THR A 21 0.64 28.74 -2.62
CA THR A 21 0.57 27.48 -1.91
C THR A 21 -0.89 27.09 -1.78
N SER A 22 -1.32 26.11 -2.56
CA SER A 22 -2.62 25.46 -2.36
C SER A 22 -2.62 24.84 -0.98
N CYS A 23 -3.33 25.49 -0.08
CA CYS A 23 -3.60 25.04 1.27
C CYS A 23 -4.47 23.77 1.17
N ASN A 24 -3.86 22.59 1.12
CA ASN A 24 -4.57 21.31 1.28
C ASN A 24 -4.95 21.13 2.76
N ILE A 25 -5.96 21.88 3.22
CA ILE A 25 -6.62 21.67 4.53
C ILE A 25 -7.63 20.54 4.37
N ALA A 26 -7.10 19.35 4.17
CA ALA A 26 -7.71 18.04 4.41
C ALA A 26 -6.53 17.08 4.30
N GLY A 27 -6.06 16.53 5.43
CA GLY A 27 -4.84 15.71 5.44
C GLY A 27 -4.90 14.63 4.37
N GLU A 28 -3.94 14.62 3.45
CA GLU A 28 -3.85 13.56 2.44
C GLU A 28 -3.75 12.21 3.18
N CYS A 29 -4.58 11.24 2.78
CA CYS A 29 -4.48 9.88 3.30
C CYS A 29 -3.13 9.30 2.90
N ASN A 30 -2.25 9.11 3.87
CA ASN A 30 -0.96 8.49 3.68
C ASN A 30 -1.12 6.99 3.85
N SER A 31 -0.78 6.22 2.81
CA SER A 31 -0.71 4.76 2.91
C SER A 31 0.74 4.30 2.79
N GLU A 32 1.17 3.44 3.69
CA GLU A 32 2.52 2.91 3.72
C GLU A 32 2.53 1.38 3.90
N ILE A 33 3.48 0.71 3.25
CA ILE A 33 3.69 -0.72 3.44
C ILE A 33 4.57 -0.90 4.68
N THR A 34 3.98 -1.39 5.77
CA THR A 34 4.67 -1.56 7.05
C THR A 34 5.27 -2.95 7.23
N ALA A 35 4.76 -3.98 6.54
CA ALA A 35 5.34 -5.32 6.58
C ALA A 35 5.12 -6.13 5.30
N ARG A 36 6.07 -7.02 5.00
CA ARG A 36 5.97 -8.04 3.96
C ARG A 36 6.51 -9.36 4.49
N ILE A 37 5.72 -10.43 4.40
CA ILE A 37 6.16 -11.77 4.78
C ILE A 37 5.79 -12.80 3.71
N SER A 38 6.76 -13.61 3.30
CA SER A 38 6.52 -14.73 2.39
C SER A 38 6.11 -15.97 3.17
N ASN A 39 5.25 -16.79 2.59
CA ASN A 39 4.96 -18.12 3.11
C ASN A 39 6.21 -19.04 2.99
N PRO A 40 6.26 -20.21 3.66
CA PRO A 40 7.48 -21.01 3.74
C PRO A 40 8.06 -21.46 2.38
N ASN A 41 7.21 -21.78 1.40
CA ASN A 41 7.64 -22.13 0.04
C ASN A 41 7.86 -20.92 -0.89
N LYS A 42 7.69 -19.69 -0.39
CA LYS A 42 7.90 -18.41 -1.10
C LYS A 42 7.01 -18.19 -2.32
N THR A 43 5.87 -18.86 -2.42
CA THR A 43 4.93 -18.68 -3.54
C THR A 43 3.90 -17.58 -3.31
N ILE A 44 3.63 -17.25 -2.04
CA ILE A 44 2.64 -16.25 -1.63
C ILE A 44 3.30 -15.26 -0.69
N GLN A 45 2.99 -13.97 -0.84
CA GLN A 45 3.42 -12.94 0.08
C GLN A 45 2.20 -12.24 0.69
N ALA A 46 2.23 -12.06 2.01
CA ALA A 46 1.31 -11.21 2.73
C ALA A 46 1.95 -9.83 2.90
N ILE A 47 1.24 -8.78 2.47
CA ILE A 47 1.67 -7.39 2.53
C ILE A 47 0.71 -6.66 3.47
N LEU A 48 1.25 -5.99 4.47
CA LEU A 48 0.50 -5.09 5.35
C LEU A 48 0.72 -3.67 4.88
N GLU A 49 -0.38 -3.00 4.57
CA GLU A 49 -0.47 -1.59 4.27
C GLU A 49 -1.25 -0.91 5.39
N GLU A 50 -0.73 0.18 5.95
CA GLU A 50 -1.43 1.02 6.91
C GLU A 50 -1.81 2.33 6.24
N THR A 51 -3.04 2.78 6.46
CA THR A 51 -3.58 4.02 5.91
C THR A 51 -3.97 4.95 7.05
N ASP A 52 -3.34 6.12 7.07
CA ASP A 52 -3.63 7.22 8.00
C ASP A 52 -4.14 8.45 7.23
N CYS A 53 -5.40 8.81 7.46
CA CYS A 53 -6.05 9.98 6.86
C CYS A 53 -5.99 11.25 7.73
N GLY A 54 -5.14 11.25 8.76
CA GLY A 54 -4.88 12.42 9.60
C GLY A 54 -5.88 12.60 10.75
N ALA A 55 -5.85 13.80 11.35
CA ALA A 55 -6.25 14.11 12.73
C ALA A 55 -7.69 13.76 13.17
N THR A 56 -8.58 13.32 12.28
CA THR A 56 -9.99 13.05 12.58
C THR A 56 -10.45 11.61 12.30
N THR A 57 -9.56 10.75 11.80
CA THR A 57 -9.90 9.36 11.45
C THR A 57 -8.98 8.37 12.15
N SER A 58 -9.54 7.27 12.65
CA SER A 58 -8.76 6.12 13.12
C SER A 58 -7.94 5.54 11.97
N THR A 59 -6.65 5.29 12.20
CA THR A 59 -5.80 4.58 11.24
C THR A 59 -6.41 3.22 10.89
N SER A 60 -6.35 2.86 9.62
CA SER A 60 -6.84 1.58 9.10
C SER A 60 -5.71 0.78 8.50
N TYR A 61 -5.94 -0.50 8.24
CA TYR A 61 -4.98 -1.35 7.55
C TYR A 61 -5.65 -2.20 6.47
N GLY A 62 -4.83 -2.61 5.50
CA GLY A 62 -5.11 -3.63 4.52
C GLY A 62 -4.04 -4.72 4.57
N ILE A 63 -4.45 -5.98 4.68
CA ILE A 63 -3.57 -7.13 4.46
C ILE A 63 -3.92 -7.73 3.10
N CYS A 64 -2.95 -7.72 2.19
CA CYS A 64 -3.07 -8.17 0.83
C CYS A 64 -2.26 -9.45 0.62
N LEU A 65 -2.89 -10.50 0.07
CA LEU A 65 -2.17 -11.69 -0.39
C LEU A 65 -1.86 -11.58 -1.88
N VAL A 66 -0.58 -11.64 -2.23
CA VAL A 66 -0.10 -11.62 -3.62
C VAL A 66 0.60 -12.92 -3.98
N GLU A 67 0.42 -13.33 -5.24
CA GLU A 67 1.08 -14.47 -5.85
C GLU A 67 2.32 -13.96 -6.61
N GLY A 68 3.50 -14.51 -6.37
CA GLY A 68 4.72 -14.14 -7.12
C GLY A 68 5.32 -12.76 -6.79
N SER A 69 5.95 -12.11 -7.79
CA SER A 69 6.65 -10.82 -7.60
C SER A 69 5.73 -9.60 -7.65
N LEU A 70 6.10 -8.59 -6.87
CA LEU A 70 5.27 -7.53 -6.31
C LEU A 70 4.48 -6.63 -7.27
N PRO A 71 3.25 -6.22 -6.90
CA PRO A 71 2.70 -4.95 -7.30
C PRO A 71 3.32 -3.79 -6.48
N THR A 72 3.55 -2.66 -7.15
CA THR A 72 3.90 -1.36 -6.55
C THR A 72 2.71 -0.83 -5.75
N VAL A 73 3.00 -0.02 -4.71
CA VAL A 73 2.05 0.60 -3.76
C VAL A 73 0.72 1.01 -4.40
N GLY A 74 -0.40 0.84 -3.69
CA GLY A 74 -1.74 1.14 -4.20
C GLY A 74 -2.51 -0.05 -4.78
N TYR A 75 -2.04 -1.27 -4.57
CA TYR A 75 -2.72 -2.48 -5.03
C TYR A 75 -3.70 -3.00 -3.97
N LYS A 76 -5.00 -2.81 -4.22
CA LYS A 76 -6.09 -3.43 -3.45
C LYS A 76 -6.72 -4.58 -4.24
N PRO A 77 -6.12 -5.78 -4.25
CA PRO A 77 -6.73 -6.92 -4.91
C PRO A 77 -7.99 -7.35 -4.16
N GLU A 78 -8.79 -8.15 -4.85
CA GLU A 78 -9.89 -8.94 -4.28
C GLU A 78 -9.48 -9.78 -3.04
N ASN A 79 -8.18 -10.01 -2.85
CA ASN A 79 -7.58 -10.72 -1.72
C ASN A 79 -7.08 -9.81 -0.58
N THR A 80 -7.71 -8.64 -0.41
CA THR A 80 -7.45 -7.75 0.73
C THR A 80 -8.40 -8.04 1.91
N ILE A 81 -7.84 -8.06 3.11
CA ILE A 81 -8.51 -8.03 4.42
C ILE A 81 -8.34 -6.62 4.98
N LEU A 82 -9.41 -6.00 5.49
CA LEU A 82 -9.38 -4.64 6.01
C LEU A 82 -9.66 -4.63 7.52
N GLY A 83 -9.14 -3.62 8.23
CA GLY A 83 -9.49 -3.37 9.63
C GLY A 83 -9.10 -1.97 10.10
N SER A 84 -9.46 -1.62 11.34
CA SER A 84 -9.40 -0.26 11.90
C SER A 84 -8.39 -0.06 13.03
N ARG A 85 -7.46 -1.00 13.24
CA ARG A 85 -6.41 -0.91 14.27
C ARG A 85 -5.03 -0.76 13.66
N ARG A 86 -4.15 -0.03 14.32
CA ARG A 86 -2.73 -0.01 13.92
C ARG A 86 -2.03 -1.31 14.29
N TYR A 87 -1.01 -1.65 13.49
CA TYR A 87 0.00 -2.65 13.79
C TYR A 87 -0.49 -4.08 14.04
N PRO A 88 -1.41 -4.64 13.21
CA PRO A 88 -1.63 -6.08 13.26
C PRO A 88 -0.34 -6.81 12.88
N ARG A 89 -0.06 -7.94 13.52
CA ARG A 89 1.11 -8.77 13.17
C ARG A 89 0.68 -9.95 12.33
N MET A 90 1.44 -10.22 11.28
CA MET A 90 1.20 -11.36 10.38
C MET A 90 2.22 -12.46 10.65
N GLN A 91 1.78 -13.73 10.60
CA GLN A 91 2.65 -14.89 10.69
C GLN A 91 2.11 -16.04 9.84
N TRP A 92 2.91 -16.59 8.93
CA TRP A 92 2.57 -17.85 8.26
C TRP A 92 2.77 -19.02 9.22
N LYS A 93 1.74 -19.85 9.40
CA LYS A 93 1.84 -21.14 10.13
C LYS A 93 2.20 -22.29 9.19
N THR A 94 1.68 -22.25 7.97
CA THR A 94 1.92 -23.23 6.91
C THR A 94 2.05 -22.52 5.56
N ASN A 95 2.13 -23.27 4.46
CA ASN A 95 2.14 -22.72 3.10
C ASN A 95 0.82 -22.09 2.66
N ASP A 96 -0.25 -22.28 3.42
CA ASP A 96 -1.64 -21.92 3.11
C ASP A 96 -2.41 -21.39 4.33
N THR A 97 -1.75 -21.19 5.47
CA THR A 97 -2.40 -20.67 6.68
C THR A 97 -1.65 -19.44 7.18
N LEU A 98 -2.32 -18.29 7.16
CA LEU A 98 -1.84 -17.04 7.69
C LEU A 98 -2.54 -16.72 9.02
N CYS A 99 -1.77 -16.50 10.07
CA CYS A 99 -2.26 -15.93 11.32
C CYS A 99 -2.11 -14.42 11.31
N ILE A 100 -3.15 -13.73 11.76
CA ILE A 100 -3.17 -12.28 11.97
C ILE A 100 -3.47 -12.03 13.46
N HIS A 101 -2.52 -11.41 14.15
CA HIS A 101 -2.58 -11.06 15.56
C HIS A 101 -2.96 -9.60 15.73
N GLY A 102 -3.88 -9.29 16.65
CA GLY A 102 -4.30 -7.91 16.95
C GLY A 102 -5.20 -7.29 15.88
N ALA A 103 -5.77 -8.11 14.99
CA ALA A 103 -6.79 -7.67 14.05
C ALA A 103 -8.05 -7.22 14.80
N ASP A 104 -8.64 -6.10 14.38
CA ASP A 104 -9.93 -5.69 14.93
C ASP A 104 -11.03 -6.55 14.29
N THR A 105 -11.64 -7.46 15.06
CA THR A 105 -12.78 -8.25 14.61
C THR A 105 -14.10 -7.50 14.76
N THR A 106 -14.08 -6.24 15.19
CA THR A 106 -15.30 -5.46 15.47
C THR A 106 -15.98 -5.03 14.16
N ASN A 107 -17.31 -5.13 14.14
CA ASN A 107 -18.19 -5.01 12.98
C ASN A 107 -17.92 -3.77 12.10
N GLY A 108 -17.78 -3.99 10.78
CA GLY A 108 -17.67 -2.92 9.77
C GLY A 108 -16.72 -3.27 8.62
N TYR A 109 -15.77 -4.18 8.86
CA TYR A 109 -14.84 -4.68 7.85
C TYR A 109 -15.06 -6.18 7.60
N THR A 110 -15.01 -6.59 6.33
CA THR A 110 -15.19 -7.99 5.95
C THR A 110 -13.97 -8.80 6.39
N MET A 111 -14.08 -9.49 7.53
CA MET A 111 -13.12 -10.48 7.97
C MET A 111 -13.25 -11.71 7.09
N LYS A 112 -12.21 -12.01 6.30
CA LYS A 112 -12.18 -13.17 5.42
C LYS A 112 -11.40 -14.27 6.10
N THR A 113 -12.05 -15.39 6.40
CA THR A 113 -11.38 -16.59 6.95
C THR A 113 -10.75 -17.44 5.87
N HIS A 114 -11.13 -17.23 4.60
CA HIS A 114 -10.63 -17.93 3.45
C HIS A 114 -10.44 -16.97 2.28
N LEU A 115 -9.35 -17.13 1.54
CA LEU A 115 -9.01 -16.34 0.36
C LEU A 115 -8.56 -17.25 -0.78
N LEU A 116 -9.30 -17.26 -1.88
CA LEU A 116 -8.92 -17.99 -3.08
C LEU A 116 -7.95 -17.15 -3.92
N LEU A 117 -6.71 -17.62 -4.00
CA LEU A 117 -5.70 -17.09 -4.89
C LEU A 117 -5.87 -17.77 -6.26
N LYS A 118 -6.47 -17.03 -7.20
CA LYS A 118 -6.95 -17.58 -8.48
C LYS A 118 -5.83 -18.09 -9.38
N ASN A 119 -4.67 -17.45 -9.42
CA ASN A 119 -3.60 -17.88 -10.34
C ASN A 119 -2.93 -19.16 -9.85
N LEU A 120 -2.87 -19.38 -8.54
CA LEU A 120 -2.36 -20.61 -7.94
C LEU A 120 -3.46 -21.68 -7.78
N ASN A 121 -4.72 -21.35 -8.05
CA ASN A 121 -5.89 -22.15 -7.71
C ASN A 121 -5.79 -22.69 -6.28
N LYS A 122 -5.46 -21.81 -5.34
CA LYS A 122 -5.12 -22.18 -3.96
C LYS A 122 -5.88 -21.34 -2.97
N GLU A 123 -6.50 -22.02 -2.01
CA GLU A 123 -7.15 -21.36 -0.89
C GLU A 123 -6.14 -21.11 0.24
N VAL A 124 -6.17 -19.89 0.79
CA VAL A 124 -5.43 -19.53 2.00
C VAL A 124 -6.42 -19.37 3.14
N THR A 125 -6.17 -20.11 4.22
CA THR A 125 -6.90 -20.00 5.48
C THR A 125 -6.32 -18.85 6.31
N ILE A 126 -7.19 -18.02 6.85
CA ILE A 126 -6.86 -16.86 7.68
C ILE A 126 -7.36 -17.11 9.10
N ILE A 127 -6.44 -17.10 10.05
CA ILE A 127 -6.75 -17.28 11.47
C ILE A 127 -6.50 -15.96 12.19
N TYR A 128 -7.53 -15.45 12.85
CA TYR A 128 -7.44 -14.24 13.67
C TYR A 128 -7.20 -14.61 15.13
N THR A 129 -6.28 -13.92 15.78
CA THR A 129 -5.93 -14.12 17.20
C THR A 129 -5.73 -12.78 17.88
N ASN A 130 -6.04 -12.72 19.17
CA ASN A 130 -5.81 -11.54 20.00
C ASN A 130 -4.41 -11.56 20.62
#